data_AF-A0A1B6QPH3-F1
#
_entry.id   AF-A0A1B6QPH3-F1
#
_cell.length_a   1.000
_cell.length_b   1.000
_cell.length_c   1.000
_cell.angle_alpha   90.00
_cell.angle_beta   90.00
_cell.angle_gamma   90.00
#
_symmetry.space_group_name_H-M   'P 1'
#
loop_
_entity.id
_entity.type
_entity.pdbx_description
1 polymer ?
#
loop_
_entity_poly.entity_id
_entity_poly.type
_entity_poly.pdbx_seq_one_letter_code
_entity_poly.pdbx_strand_id
1 'polypeptide(L)' 'MAKGGAATVILAVVLLCLCHPAKNDGSLSLLVVGDWGRKGACNQSRVAEQMGRVGEKLDIDFVVSTGDNFYDSRV' A
#
# COMPACT_ATOMS: atom_id res chain seq x y z
N MET A 1 43.06 -16.22 4.68
CA MET A 1 42.15 -17.33 5.04
C MET A 1 40.90 -16.71 5.68
N ALA A 2 39.77 -16.79 4.98
CA ALA A 2 38.51 -16.19 5.38
C ALA A 2 37.78 -17.03 6.44
N LYS A 3 37.18 -16.38 7.43
CA LYS A 3 36.03 -16.91 8.18
C LYS A 3 35.06 -15.76 8.46
N GLY A 4 34.15 -15.55 7.52
CA GLY A 4 33.02 -14.63 7.68
C GLY A 4 31.98 -15.27 8.61
N GLY A 5 31.70 -14.61 9.73
CA GLY A 5 30.64 -14.97 10.66
C GLY A 5 29.28 -14.58 10.09
N ALA A 6 28.33 -15.51 10.17
CA ALA A 6 26.99 -15.41 9.62
C ALA A 6 26.23 -14.17 10.14
N ALA A 7 25.79 -13.32 9.21
CA ALA A 7 24.71 -12.37 9.47
C ALA A 7 23.38 -13.10 9.24
N THR A 8 22.86 -13.73 10.29
CA THR A 8 21.49 -14.22 10.31
C THR A 8 20.56 -13.00 10.36
N VAL A 9 19.99 -12.63 9.21
CA VAL A 9 18.89 -11.66 9.15
C VAL A 9 17.64 -12.38 9.64
N ILE A 10 17.29 -12.20 10.92
CA ILE A 10 15.99 -12.63 11.43
C ILE A 10 14.97 -11.64 10.91
N LEU A 11 14.23 -12.02 9.86
CA LEU A 11 13.01 -11.33 9.46
C LEU A 11 11.92 -11.62 10.50
N ALA A 12 11.93 -10.88 11.60
CA ALA A 12 10.84 -10.87 12.56
C ALA A 12 9.72 -9.99 12.00
N VAL A 13 8.78 -10.59 11.27
CA VAL A 13 7.46 -9.98 11.05
C VAL A 13 6.73 -10.04 12.40
N VAL A 14 7.06 -9.11 13.28
CA VAL A 14 6.17 -8.72 14.37
C VAL A 14 5.00 -8.02 13.69
N LEU A 15 3.79 -8.54 13.92
CA LEU A 15 2.55 -7.92 13.47
C LEU A 15 2.52 -6.48 14.02
N LEU A 16 2.86 -5.51 13.18
CA LEU A 16 2.98 -4.11 13.58
C LEU A 16 1.59 -3.61 13.98
N CYS A 17 1.41 -3.30 15.26
CA CYS A 17 0.23 -2.58 15.71
C CYS A 17 0.38 -1.12 15.27
N LEU A 18 -0.32 -0.73 14.21
CA LEU A 18 -0.32 0.66 13.75
C LEU A 18 -1.29 1.47 14.61
N CYS A 19 -0.75 2.23 15.56
CA CYS A 19 -1.52 3.23 16.32
C CYS A 19 -1.46 4.57 15.56
N HIS A 20 -2.38 4.76 14.61
CA HIS A 20 -2.55 6.06 13.95
C HIS A 20 -3.65 6.86 14.67
N PRO A 21 -3.34 8.02 15.26
CA PRO A 21 -4.36 8.86 15.87
C PRO A 21 -5.31 9.42 14.81
N ALA A 22 -6.58 9.61 15.17
CA ALA A 22 -7.50 10.36 14.33
C ALA A 22 -7.06 11.82 14.19
N LYS A 23 -7.59 12.52 13.18
CA LYS A 23 -7.34 13.94 12.97
C LYS A 23 -7.87 14.78 14.16
N ASN A 24 -7.51 16.06 14.19
CA ASN A 24 -7.91 16.98 15.26
C ASN A 24 -9.42 17.09 15.46
N ASP A 25 -10.21 16.84 14.42
CA ASP A 25 -11.68 16.81 14.46
C ASP A 25 -12.26 15.42 14.79
N GLY A 26 -11.40 14.45 15.10
CA GLY A 26 -11.76 13.06 15.36
C GLY A 26 -12.06 12.24 14.11
N SER A 27 -11.90 12.81 12.90
CA SER A 27 -12.17 12.09 11.65
C SER A 27 -10.99 11.21 11.20
N LEU A 28 -11.30 10.26 10.32
CA LEU A 28 -10.33 9.47 9.57
C LEU A 28 -10.65 9.59 8.09
N SER A 29 -9.64 9.90 7.27
CA SER A 29 -9.77 10.06 5.83
C SER A 29 -9.20 8.83 5.12
N LEU A 30 -10.03 8.14 4.33
CA LEU A 30 -9.64 6.92 3.64
C LEU A 30 -9.79 7.09 2.13
N LEU A 31 -8.79 6.64 1.39
CA LEU A 31 -8.90 6.40 -0.05
C LEU A 31 -9.23 4.93 -0.27
N VAL A 32 -10.47 4.64 -0.65
CA VAL A 32 -10.90 3.27 -0.94
C VAL A 32 -10.73 3.00 -2.44
N VAL A 33 -9.99 1.94 -2.76
CA VAL A 33 -9.70 1.50 -4.13
C VAL A 33 -10.26 0.10 -4.33
N GLY A 34 -10.80 -0.19 -5.51
CA GLY A 34 -11.28 -1.52 -5.86
C GLY A 34 -11.08 -1.81 -7.34
N ASP A 35 -11.25 -3.08 -7.69
CA ASP A 35 -11.18 -3.58 -9.07
C ASP A 35 -9.94 -3.11 -9.87
N TRP A 36 -8.81 -3.13 -9.17
CA TRP A 36 -7.59 -2.56 -9.68
C TRP A 36 -6.87 -3.53 -10.64
N GLY A 37 -6.64 -4.78 -10.24
CA GLY A 37 -5.57 -5.65 -10.74
C GLY A 37 -5.39 -5.86 -12.24
N ARG A 38 -4.77 -4.93 -12.97
CA ARG A 38 -4.47 -5.05 -14.42
C ARG A 38 -2.98 -4.90 -14.74
N LYS A 39 -2.10 -5.14 -13.78
CA LYS A 39 -0.63 -5.09 -13.93
C LYS A 39 -0.10 -3.80 -14.59
N GLY A 40 -0.75 -2.66 -14.37
CA GLY A 40 -0.35 -1.38 -14.96
C GLY A 40 -0.91 -1.09 -16.37
N ALA A 41 -1.69 -1.99 -16.96
CA ALA A 41 -2.31 -1.80 -18.28
C ALA A 41 -3.37 -0.68 -18.29
N CYS A 42 -3.77 -0.23 -19.48
CA CYS A 42 -4.84 0.77 -19.67
C CYS A 42 -4.61 2.08 -18.87
N ASN A 43 -3.38 2.62 -18.89
CA ASN A 43 -2.98 3.81 -18.13
C ASN A 43 -3.12 3.68 -16.61
N GLN A 44 -3.27 2.47 -16.07
CA GLN A 44 -3.40 2.21 -14.64
C GLN A 44 -2.28 2.87 -13.82
N SER A 45 -1.02 2.78 -14.27
CA SER A 45 0.09 3.43 -13.56
C SER A 45 -0.01 4.96 -13.52
N ARG A 46 -0.56 5.57 -14.57
CA ARG A 46 -0.78 7.03 -14.62
C ARG A 46 -1.91 7.44 -13.69
N VAL A 47 -2.97 6.62 -13.60
CA VAL A 47 -4.05 6.84 -12.62
C VAL A 47 -3.51 6.69 -11.20
N ALA A 48 -2.68 5.68 -10.93
CA ALA A 48 -2.03 5.50 -9.63
C ALA A 48 -1.23 6.73 -9.20
N GLU A 49 -0.45 7.30 -10.12
CA GLU A 49 0.33 8.51 -9.87
C GLU A 49 -0.56 9.69 -9.48
N GLN A 50 -1.68 9.90 -10.19
CA GLN A 50 -2.60 10.97 -9.85
C GLN A 50 -3.34 10.72 -8.53
N MET A 51 -3.71 9.47 -8.24
CA MET A 51 -4.31 9.09 -6.96
C MET A 51 -3.35 9.37 -5.79
N GLY A 52 -2.05 9.14 -5.95
CA GLY A 52 -1.03 9.50 -4.96
C GLY A 52 -0.99 11.01 -4.69
N ARG A 53 -0.91 11.83 -5.76
CA ARG A 53 -0.91 13.31 -5.64
C ARG A 53 -2.19 13.84 -4.99
N VAL A 54 -3.34 13.26 -5.33
CA VAL A 54 -4.62 13.61 -4.72
C VAL A 54 -4.68 13.18 -3.25
N GLY A 55 -4.17 11.98 -2.93
CA GLY A 55 -4.08 11.49 -1.56
C GLY A 55 -3.24 12.40 -0.66
N GLU A 56 -2.07 12.85 -1.15
CA GLU A 56 -1.24 13.84 -0.46
C GLU A 56 -1.98 15.16 -0.25
N LYS A 57 -2.66 15.67 -1.29
CA LYS A 57 -3.40 16.93 -1.21
C LYS A 57 -4.57 16.88 -0.24
N LEU A 58 -5.23 15.73 -0.13
CA LEU A 58 -6.36 15.49 0.77
C LEU A 58 -5.91 15.05 2.17
N ASP A 59 -4.61 14.83 2.38
CA ASP A 59 -4.05 14.35 3.65
C ASP A 59 -4.75 13.05 4.11
N ILE A 60 -4.84 12.05 3.24
CA ILE A 60 -5.49 10.77 3.61
C ILE A 60 -4.66 10.01 4.64
N ASP A 61 -5.34 9.33 5.57
CA ASP A 61 -4.69 8.52 6.62
C ASP A 61 -4.38 7.11 6.13
N PHE A 62 -5.28 6.54 5.33
CA PHE A 62 -5.17 5.16 4.86
C PHE A 62 -5.66 4.98 3.43
N VAL A 63 -5.05 4.03 2.73
CA VAL A 63 -5.59 3.46 1.49
C VAL A 63 -6.16 2.08 1.81
N VAL A 64 -7.42 1.85 1.46
CA VAL A 64 -8.07 0.56 1.65
C VAL A 64 -8.33 -0.05 0.29
N SER A 65 -7.76 -1.24 0.05
CA SER A 65 -8.02 -2.01 -1.15
C SER A 65 -9.19 -2.97 -0.91
N THR A 66 -10.18 -2.91 -1.79
CA THR A 66 -11.40 -3.72 -1.73
C THR A 66 -11.56 -4.53 -3.03
N GLY A 67 -12.36 -5.60 -3.01
CA GLY A 67 -12.58 -6.45 -4.18
C GLY A 67 -11.35 -7.27 -4.62
N ASP A 68 -11.37 -7.73 -5.86
CA ASP A 68 -10.33 -8.57 -6.45
C ASP A 68 -9.23 -7.71 -7.10
N ASN A 69 -8.11 -7.54 -6.39
CA ASN A 69 -7.06 -6.59 -6.78
C ASN A 69 -5.98 -7.18 -7.68
N PHE A 70 -6.09 -8.45 -8.06
CA PHE A 70 -5.15 -9.14 -8.92
C PHE A 70 -5.92 -9.97 -9.93
N TYR A 71 -6.10 -9.43 -11.14
CA TYR A 71 -6.67 -10.21 -12.23
C TYR A 71 -5.55 -10.96 -12.93
N ASP A 72 -5.75 -12.27 -13.01
CA ASP A 72 -4.91 -13.15 -13.79
C ASP A 72 -5.28 -13.00 -15.27
N SER A 73 -4.29 -12.93 -16.14
CA SER A 73 -4.50 -13.04 -17.58
C SER A 73 -4.63 -14.53 -17.88
N ARG A 74 -5.77 -15.10 -17.52
CA ARG A 74 -6.10 -16.46 -17.98
C ARG A 74 -6.64 -16.32 -19.39
N VAL A 75 -5.88 -16.94 -20.28
CA VAL A 75 -5.98 -17.00 -21.76
C VAL A 75 -5.30 -15.83 -22.48
#